data_AF-A0A5A7R6U6-F1
#
_entry.id   AF-A0A5A7R6U6-F1
#
_cell.length_a   1.000
_cell.length_b   1.000
_cell.length_c   1.000
_cell.angle_alpha   90.00
_cell.angle_beta   90.00
_cell.angle_gamma   90.00
#
_symmetry.space_group_name_H-M   'P 1'
#
loop_
_entity.id
_entity.type
_entity.pdbx_description
1 polymer ?
#
loop_
_entity_poly.entity_id
_entity_poly.type
_entity_poly.pdbx_seq_one_letter_code
_entity_poly.pdbx_strand_id
1 'polypeptide(L)'
;MHPKIPTFEIESASVSLHRDVEFNATVWKLGFTVEKQTDKMGDFGVWVRCAKYPYWWGREMGTFGGGENGTTTRANVTLITSFDCGPPKAMEYDVMFKGRYWGRAIEAVCKNMTAEPHGRFVVGRPRSCPVTESEYNELHPY
;
A
#
# COMPACT_ATOMS: atom_id res chain seq x y z
N MET A 1 -26.98 10.16 2.40
CA MET A 1 -26.26 9.03 3.01
C MET A 1 -24.78 9.31 2.90
N HIS A 2 -24.01 9.17 3.98
CA HIS A 2 -22.55 9.23 3.87
C HIS A 2 -22.06 7.91 3.24
N PRO A 3 -21.21 7.97 2.20
CA PRO A 3 -20.64 6.77 1.61
C PRO A 3 -19.76 6.05 2.64
N LYS A 4 -19.84 4.72 2.68
CA LYS A 4 -18.98 3.92 3.54
C LYS A 4 -17.53 4.09 3.08
N ILE A 5 -16.65 4.45 4.01
CA ILE A 5 -15.21 4.49 3.75
C ILE A 5 -14.73 3.09 3.38
N PRO A 6 -13.96 2.94 2.30
CA PRO A 6 -13.46 1.65 1.85
C PRO A 6 -12.40 1.11 2.79
N THR A 7 -12.50 -0.17 3.12
CA THR A 7 -11.49 -0.89 3.92
C THR A 7 -10.41 -1.46 2.99
N PHE A 8 -9.15 -1.37 3.42
CA PHE A 8 -8.00 -1.92 2.72
C PHE A 8 -7.44 -3.10 3.48
N GLU A 9 -7.12 -4.19 2.79
CA GLU A 9 -6.51 -5.36 3.41
C GLU A 9 -5.27 -5.80 2.61
N ILE A 10 -4.18 -6.05 3.33
CA ILE A 10 -3.02 -6.71 2.74
C ILE A 10 -3.26 -8.22 2.76
N GLU A 11 -3.25 -8.83 1.58
CA GLU A 11 -3.42 -10.27 1.41
C GLU A 11 -2.10 -10.99 1.17
N SER A 12 -1.12 -10.31 0.56
CA SER A 12 0.15 -10.91 0.24
C SER A 12 1.27 -9.87 0.25
N ALA A 13 2.44 -10.22 0.76
CA ALA A 13 3.62 -9.36 0.69
C ALA A 13 4.88 -10.22 0.64
N SER A 14 5.76 -9.91 -0.31
CA SER A 14 7.08 -10.54 -0.40
C SER A 14 8.15 -9.51 -0.71
N VAL A 15 9.33 -9.75 -0.16
CA VAL A 15 10.51 -8.91 -0.34
C VAL A 15 11.65 -9.73 -0.95
N SER A 16 12.32 -9.12 -1.91
CA SER A 16 13.57 -9.62 -2.46
C SER A 16 14.59 -8.50 -2.56
N LEU A 17 15.84 -8.81 -2.22
CA LEU A 17 16.95 -7.91 -2.46
C LEU A 17 17.47 -8.14 -3.87
N HIS A 18 17.52 -7.07 -4.64
CA HIS A 18 18.25 -7.02 -5.90
C HIS A 18 19.60 -6.38 -5.59
N ARG A 19 20.67 -7.16 -5.68
CA ARG A 19 22.05 -6.72 -5.45
C ARG A 19 22.79 -6.77 -6.77
N ASP A 20 23.11 -5.60 -7.29
CA ASP A 20 24.08 -5.42 -8.36
C ASP A 20 25.33 -4.75 -7.78
N VAL A 21 26.47 -4.83 -8.47
CA VAL A 21 27.78 -4.31 -8.03
C VAL A 21 27.71 -2.82 -7.66
N GLU A 22 26.81 -2.07 -8.30
CA GLU A 22 26.64 -0.62 -8.15
C GLU A 22 25.32 -0.22 -7.48
N PHE A 23 24.39 -1.16 -7.28
CA PHE A 23 23.03 -0.82 -6.86
C PHE A 23 22.40 -1.89 -5.95
N ASN A 24 22.01 -1.45 -4.76
CA ASN A 24 21.20 -2.26 -3.85
C ASN A 24 19.76 -1.76 -3.89
N ALA A 25 18.86 -2.58 -4.42
CA ALA A 25 17.42 -2.33 -4.35
C ALA A 25 16.70 -3.37 -3.49
N THR A 26 15.66 -2.92 -2.81
CA THR A 26 14.65 -3.81 -2.25
C THR A 26 13.43 -3.79 -3.17
N VAL A 27 13.03 -4.96 -3.66
CA VAL A 27 11.84 -5.14 -4.49
C VAL A 27 10.74 -5.72 -3.61
N TRP A 28 9.59 -5.04 -3.63
CA TRP A 28 8.40 -5.36 -2.87
C TRP A 28 7.33 -5.83 -3.84
N LYS A 29 6.73 -6.98 -3.59
CA LYS A 29 5.51 -7.41 -4.28
C LYS A 29 4.39 -7.46 -3.26
N LEU A 30 3.40 -6.58 -3.42
CA LEU A 30 2.26 -6.46 -2.53
C LEU A 30 0.99 -6.86 -3.27
N GLY A 31 0.21 -7.74 -2.67
CA GLY A 31 -1.15 -8.05 -3.07
C GLY A 31 -2.12 -7.56 -2.01
N PHE A 32 -3.14 -6.83 -2.42
CA PHE A 32 -4.11 -6.24 -1.51
C PHE A 32 -5.51 -6.26 -2.11
N THR A 33 -6.48 -6.17 -1.22
CA THR A 33 -7.89 -5.99 -1.54
C THR A 33 -8.40 -4.68 -1.00
N VAL A 34 -9.37 -4.14 -1.71
CA VAL A 34 -10.15 -3.01 -1.24
C VAL A 34 -11.61 -3.43 -1.28
N GLU A 35 -12.28 -3.29 -0.14
CA GLU A 35 -13.71 -3.56 -0.02
C GLU A 35 -14.51 -2.81 -1.09
N LYS A 36 -15.69 -3.36 -1.40
CA LYS A 36 -16.64 -2.77 -2.34
C LYS A 36 -16.77 -1.26 -2.14
N GLN A 37 -16.43 -0.53 -3.20
CA GLN A 37 -16.53 0.92 -3.26
C GLN A 37 -17.78 1.29 -4.06
N THR A 38 -18.55 2.28 -3.62
CA THR A 38 -19.67 2.82 -4.40
C THR A 38 -19.23 3.77 -5.51
N ASP A 39 -17.95 4.17 -5.52
CA ASP A 39 -17.36 5.08 -6.49
C ASP A 39 -15.88 4.71 -6.67
N LYS A 40 -15.21 5.33 -7.65
CA LYS A 40 -13.78 5.15 -7.89
C LYS A 40 -12.96 6.00 -6.92
N MET A 41 -11.79 5.50 -6.55
CA MET A 41 -10.75 6.33 -5.94
C MET A 41 -9.96 7.04 -7.04
N GLY A 42 -9.87 8.36 -6.97
CA GLY A 42 -8.92 9.15 -7.76
C GLY A 42 -7.56 9.24 -7.07
N ASP A 43 -6.52 9.59 -7.83
CA ASP A 43 -5.16 9.86 -7.31
C ASP A 43 -4.65 8.79 -6.33
N PHE A 44 -5.03 7.53 -6.59
CA PHE A 44 -4.71 6.41 -5.73
C PHE A 44 -3.24 6.05 -5.87
N GLY A 45 -2.59 5.70 -4.78
CA GLY A 45 -1.24 5.16 -4.79
C GLY A 45 -0.96 4.24 -3.62
N VAL A 46 0.21 3.59 -3.71
CA VAL A 46 0.70 2.66 -2.69
C VAL A 46 2.13 3.02 -2.35
N TRP A 47 2.42 3.13 -1.05
CA TRP A 47 3.73 3.43 -0.51
C TRP A 47 4.13 2.40 0.54
N VAL A 48 5.43 2.14 0.63
CA VAL A 48 6.07 1.31 1.64
C VAL A 48 7.13 2.09 2.36
N ARG A 49 7.37 1.74 3.62
CA ARG A 49 8.58 2.12 4.35
C ARG A 49 9.02 0.94 5.19
N CYS A 50 10.31 0.70 5.29
CA CYS A 50 10.85 -0.31 6.19
C CYS A 50 11.35 0.36 7.47
N ALA A 51 11.33 -0.34 8.60
CA ALA A 51 11.67 0.24 9.91
C ALA A 51 13.03 0.95 9.96
N LYS A 52 14.00 0.48 9.16
CA LYS A 52 15.34 1.06 9.06
C LYS A 52 15.36 2.47 8.46
N TYR A 53 14.38 2.84 7.63
CA TYR A 53 14.35 4.13 6.93
C TYR A 53 12.99 4.82 7.13
N PRO A 54 12.96 6.06 7.64
CA PRO A 54 11.71 6.76 7.95
C PRO A 54 10.96 7.26 6.70
N TYR A 55 11.51 7.08 5.51
CA TYR A 55 10.98 7.63 4.25
C TYR A 55 9.99 6.68 3.57
N TRP A 56 8.89 7.23 3.09
CA TRP A 56 7.91 6.53 2.27
C TRP A 56 8.37 6.47 0.82
N TRP A 57 8.23 5.29 0.21
CA TRP A 57 8.57 5.03 -1.18
C TRP A 57 7.41 4.33 -1.86
N GLY A 58 6.98 4.84 -2.99
CA GLY A 58 5.75 4.34 -3.60
C GLY A 58 5.55 4.80 -5.01
N ARG A 59 4.35 4.49 -5.50
CA ARG A 59 3.91 4.80 -6.85
C ARG A 59 2.45 5.19 -6.83
N GLU A 60 2.12 6.24 -7.58
CA GLU A 60 0.75 6.55 -7.95
C GLU A 60 0.26 5.56 -9.02
N MET A 61 -0.93 5.03 -8.79
CA MET A 61 -1.63 4.05 -9.61
C MET A 61 -2.77 4.69 -10.42
N GLY A 62 -3.06 5.99 -10.19
CA GLY A 62 -4.12 6.73 -10.86
C GLY A 62 -5.50 6.41 -10.29
N THR A 63 -6.48 6.12 -11.13
CA THR A 63 -7.83 5.79 -10.67
C THR A 63 -7.95 4.30 -10.33
N PHE A 64 -8.51 3.97 -9.16
CA PHE A 64 -8.63 2.61 -8.65
C PHE A 64 -10.06 2.28 -8.19
N GLY A 65 -10.53 1.06 -8.46
CA GLY A 65 -11.84 0.58 -8.00
C GLY A 65 -13.04 1.03 -8.85
N GLY A 66 -14.24 1.03 -8.24
CA GLY A 66 -15.52 1.46 -8.82
C GLY A 66 -16.05 0.61 -9.98
N GLY A 67 -16.02 -0.71 -9.85
CA GLY A 67 -16.67 -1.63 -10.80
C GLY A 67 -18.19 -1.69 -10.65
N GLU A 68 -18.90 -1.84 -11.76
CA GLU A 68 -20.38 -1.86 -11.84
C GLU A 68 -21.04 -3.01 -11.05
N ASN A 69 -20.28 -4.05 -10.68
CA ASN A 69 -20.81 -5.29 -10.08
C ASN A 69 -20.33 -5.58 -8.65
N GLY A 70 -19.95 -4.56 -7.88
CA GLY A 70 -19.92 -4.65 -6.42
C GLY A 70 -19.03 -5.73 -5.79
N THR A 71 -18.02 -6.22 -6.49
CA THR A 71 -17.05 -7.18 -5.95
C THR A 71 -15.86 -6.45 -5.31
N THR A 72 -15.28 -7.06 -4.28
CA THR A 72 -13.99 -6.65 -3.70
C THR A 72 -12.95 -6.54 -4.82
N THR A 73 -12.27 -5.39 -4.93
CA THR A 73 -11.25 -5.19 -5.96
C THR A 73 -9.91 -5.69 -5.43
N ARG A 74 -9.30 -6.63 -6.15
CA ARG A 74 -7.98 -7.19 -5.83
C ARG A 74 -6.93 -6.61 -6.76
N ALA A 75 -5.78 -6.25 -6.22
CA ALA A 75 -4.68 -5.71 -7.01
C ALA A 75 -3.33 -6.18 -6.49
N ASN A 76 -2.35 -6.21 -7.41
CA ASN A 76 -0.97 -6.50 -7.12
C ASN A 76 -0.11 -5.34 -7.61
N VAL A 77 0.85 -4.91 -6.79
CA VAL A 77 1.81 -3.86 -7.15
C VAL A 77 3.22 -4.34 -6.86
N THR A 78 4.14 -3.98 -7.74
CA THR A 78 5.58 -4.14 -7.51
C THR A 78 6.20 -2.77 -7.28
N LEU A 79 6.85 -2.59 -6.14
CA LEU A 79 7.58 -1.37 -5.78
C LEU A 79 9.07 -1.68 -5.70
N ILE A 80 9.91 -0.74 -6.14
CA ILE A 80 11.36 -0.87 -6.10
C ILE A 80 11.89 0.31 -5.30
N THR A 81 12.62 0.03 -4.22
CA THR A 81 13.27 1.04 -3.39
C THR A 81 14.78 0.95 -3.59
N SER A 82 15.46 2.09 -3.75
CA SER A 82 16.90 2.15 -4.04
C SER A 82 17.80 1.98 -2.80
N PHE A 83 17.34 1.23 -1.79
CA PHE A 83 18.06 0.98 -0.55
C PHE A 83 17.77 -0.43 -0.03
N ASP A 84 18.77 -0.97 0.69
CA ASP A 84 18.69 -2.25 1.38
C ASP A 84 17.97 -2.07 2.74
N CYS A 85 16.70 -2.49 2.76
CA CYS A 85 15.87 -2.49 3.96
C CYS A 85 16.25 -3.56 5.01
N GLY A 86 17.29 -4.35 4.75
CA GLY A 86 17.78 -5.42 5.60
C GLY A 86 17.40 -6.82 5.08
N PRO A 87 17.79 -7.87 5.82
CA PRO A 87 17.43 -9.23 5.45
C PRO A 87 15.91 -9.45 5.53
N PRO A 88 15.30 -10.16 4.57
CA PRO A 88 13.84 -10.33 4.51
C PRO A 88 13.24 -11.06 5.73
N LYS A 89 13.99 -11.96 6.39
CA LYS A 89 13.49 -12.88 7.44
C LYS A 89 12.90 -12.19 8.69
N ALA A 90 13.13 -10.89 8.89
CA ALA A 90 12.67 -10.14 10.05
C ALA A 90 12.36 -8.68 9.71
N MET A 91 12.02 -8.39 8.45
CA MET A 91 11.82 -7.01 8.02
C MET A 91 10.43 -6.53 8.44
N GLU A 92 10.41 -5.64 9.42
CA GLU A 92 9.23 -4.82 9.74
C GLU A 92 9.10 -3.70 8.70
N TYR A 93 7.91 -3.56 8.16
CA TYR A 93 7.56 -2.47 7.24
C TYR A 93 6.12 -2.02 7.48
N ASP A 94 5.84 -0.83 6.98
CA ASP A 94 4.49 -0.30 6.92
C ASP A 94 4.10 -0.14 5.44
N VAL A 95 2.80 -0.30 5.17
CA VAL A 95 2.19 -0.01 3.87
C VAL A 95 1.19 1.11 4.05
N MET A 96 1.23 2.10 3.18
CA MET A 96 0.28 3.19 3.12
C MET A 96 -0.44 3.17 1.78
N PHE A 97 -1.76 3.24 1.86
CA PHE A 97 -2.65 3.53 0.75
C PHE A 97 -3.11 4.98 0.87
N LYS A 98 -3.06 5.72 -0.23
CA LYS A 98 -3.57 7.10 -0.26
C LYS A 98 -4.38 7.28 -1.53
N GLY A 99 -5.42 8.10 -1.47
CA GLY A 99 -6.20 8.46 -2.63
C GLY A 99 -7.28 9.48 -2.29
N ARG A 100 -8.12 9.78 -3.28
CA ARG A 100 -9.30 10.62 -3.14
C ARG A 100 -10.56 9.77 -3.34
N TYR A 101 -11.48 9.83 -2.40
CA TYR A 101 -12.76 9.14 -2.47
C TYR A 101 -13.88 10.10 -2.10
N TRP A 102 -14.86 10.29 -2.99
CA TRP A 102 -15.97 11.23 -2.76
C TRP A 102 -15.51 12.67 -2.38
N GLY A 103 -14.43 13.14 -3.01
CA GLY A 103 -13.85 14.47 -2.73
C GLY A 103 -13.05 14.57 -1.44
N ARG A 104 -12.90 13.48 -0.68
CA ARG A 104 -12.08 13.41 0.55
C ARG A 104 -10.75 12.77 0.28
N ALA A 105 -9.69 13.26 0.92
CA ALA A 105 -8.45 12.52 0.98
C ALA A 105 -8.58 11.39 2.00
N ILE A 106 -8.21 10.19 1.58
CA ILE A 106 -8.14 9.02 2.43
C ILE A 106 -6.69 8.56 2.54
N GLU A 107 -6.32 8.16 3.73
CA GLU A 107 -5.04 7.50 4.01
C GLU A 107 -5.31 6.27 4.85
N ALA A 108 -4.75 5.12 4.48
CA ALA A 108 -4.86 3.88 5.22
C ALA A 108 -3.48 3.27 5.45
N VAL A 109 -3.08 3.12 6.71
CA VAL A 109 -1.72 2.71 7.07
C VAL A 109 -1.73 1.36 7.80
N CYS A 110 -1.22 0.32 7.16
CA CYS A 110 -0.94 -0.96 7.78
C CYS A 110 0.46 -0.94 8.39
N LYS A 111 0.54 -1.03 9.73
CA LYS A 111 1.81 -0.96 10.47
C LYS A 111 2.32 -2.32 10.92
N ASN A 112 3.62 -2.40 11.18
CA ASN A 112 4.30 -3.56 11.78
C ASN A 112 4.01 -4.84 10.99
N MET A 113 4.08 -4.73 9.66
CA MET A 113 3.91 -5.83 8.73
C MET A 113 5.22 -6.59 8.61
N THR A 114 5.14 -7.89 8.39
CA THR A 114 6.30 -8.77 8.19
C THR A 114 6.21 -9.41 6.80
N ALA A 115 7.34 -9.52 6.11
CA ALA A 115 7.40 -10.03 4.75
C ALA A 115 8.28 -11.27 4.75
N GLU A 116 7.90 -12.27 3.97
CA GLU A 116 8.73 -13.46 3.86
C GLU A 116 9.88 -13.25 2.85
N PRO A 117 11.03 -13.89 3.10
CA PRO A 117 12.07 -14.03 2.10
C PRO A 117 11.61 -14.89 0.93
N HIS A 118 12.05 -14.55 -0.28
CA HIS A 118 12.04 -15.46 -1.43
C HIS A 118 10.64 -15.90 -1.90
N GLY A 119 9.75 -14.94 -2.17
CA GLY A 119 8.60 -15.17 -3.05
C GLY A 119 7.57 -16.19 -2.57
N ARG A 120 7.63 -16.64 -1.31
CA ARG A 120 6.54 -17.37 -0.68
C ARG A 120 5.55 -16.38 -0.08
N PHE A 121 4.31 -16.53 -0.51
CA PHE A 121 3.18 -15.70 -0.10
C PHE A 121 2.53 -16.36 1.10
N VAL A 122 2.98 -16.01 2.30
CA VAL A 122 2.18 -16.25 3.50
C VAL A 122 2.06 -14.93 4.22
N VAL A 123 1.01 -14.19 3.89
CA VAL A 123 0.44 -13.31 4.90
C VAL A 123 -0.18 -14.24 5.94
N GLY A 124 -0.05 -13.87 7.21
CA GLY A 124 -0.91 -14.42 8.24
C GLY A 124 -2.38 -14.14 7.92
N ARG A 125 -3.23 -14.01 8.93
CA ARG A 125 -4.58 -13.51 8.67
C ARG A 125 -4.51 -12.15 7.96
N PRO A 126 -5.37 -11.88 6.95
CA PRO A 126 -5.48 -10.56 6.34
C PRO A 126 -5.50 -9.48 7.42
N ARG A 127 -4.72 -8.42 7.20
CA ARG A 127 -4.68 -7.28 8.12
C ARG A 127 -5.36 -6.10 7.47
N SER A 128 -6.46 -5.67 8.08
CA SER A 128 -7.16 -4.45 7.69
C SER A 128 -6.35 -3.23 8.13
N CYS A 129 -6.15 -2.27 7.24
CA CYS A 129 -5.47 -1.02 7.55
C CYS A 129 -6.48 -0.01 8.09
N PRO A 130 -6.24 0.62 9.27
CA PRO A 130 -7.04 1.73 9.75
C PRO A 130 -7.04 2.87 8.74
N VAL A 131 -8.23 3.39 8.42
CA VAL A 131 -8.40 4.51 7.48
C VAL A 131 -8.64 5.79 8.26
N THR A 132 -7.91 6.83 7.89
CA THR A 132 -8.13 8.20 8.33
C THR A 132 -8.63 9.03 7.16
N GLU A 133 -9.68 9.81 7.40
CA GLU A 133 -10.15 10.82 6.46
C GLU A 133 -9.56 12.18 6.84
N SER A 134 -9.16 12.95 5.83
CA SER A 134 -8.96 14.38 5.99
C SER A 134 -9.88 15.12 5.02
N GLU A 135 -10.57 16.13 5.55
CA GLU A 135 -11.20 17.14 4.69
C GLU A 135 -10.07 17.91 4.01
N TYR A 136 -10.13 17.98 2.68
CA TYR A 136 -9.17 18.72 1.89
C TYR A 136 -9.44 20.22 2.10
N ASN A 137 -9.04 20.77 3.25
CA ASN A 137 -8.88 22.21 3.38
C ASN A 137 -7.64 22.57 2.56
N GLU A 138 -7.88 23.25 1.44
CA GLU A 138 -6.87 23.83 0.56
C GLU A 138 -5.79 24.60 1.35
N LEU A 139 -4.68 23.97 1.73
CA LEU A 139 -3.50 24.72 2.19
C LEU A 139 -2.19 24.04 1.72
N HIS A 140 -1.77 24.54 0.56
CA HIS A 140 -0.42 24.72 0.02
C HIS A 140 0.46 23.54 -0.42
N PRO A 141 0.98 23.61 -1.68
CA PRO A 141 2.15 22.85 -2.08
C PRO A 141 3.41 23.51 -1.49
N TYR A 142 4.30 22.72 -0.91
CA TYR A 142 5.70 23.07 -0.71
C TYR A 142 6.55 21.99 -1.38
#